data_AF-A0A1E1JQ99-F1
#
_entry.id   AF-A0A1E1JQ99-F1
#
_cell.length_a   1.000
_cell.length_b   1.000
_cell.length_c   1.000
_cell.angle_alpha   90.00
_cell.angle_beta   90.00
_cell.angle_gamma   90.00
#
_symmetry.space_group_name_H-M   'P 1'
#
loop_
_entity.id
_entity.type
_entity.pdbx_description
1 polymer ?
#
loop_
_entity_poly.entity_id
_entity_poly.type
_entity_poly.pdbx_seq_one_letter_code
_entity_poly.pdbx_strand_id
1 'polypeptide(L)' 'MSFFRITLMRSGIGLTKRTGGVLKALGLRTRMKTVFYPVTPEVAELRAERRPDPGFYMEKAAPR' A
#
# COMPACT_ATOMS: atom_id res chain seq x y z
N MET A 1 -1.13 -13.71 12.82
CA MET A 1 -0.54 -12.38 12.47
C MET A 1 -1.36 -11.79 11.34
N SER A 2 -1.81 -10.54 11.49
CA SER A 2 -2.51 -9.82 10.43
C SER A 2 -1.52 -9.24 9.43
N PHE A 3 -1.90 -9.21 8.15
CA PHE A 3 -1.11 -8.61 7.07
C PHE A 3 -1.97 -7.62 6.28
N PHE A 4 -1.34 -6.55 5.78
CA PHE A 4 -1.91 -5.72 4.73
C PHE A 4 -1.73 -6.41 3.39
N ARG A 5 -2.82 -6.57 2.66
CA ARG A 5 -2.79 -6.93 1.24
C ARG A 5 -2.81 -5.64 0.43
N ILE A 6 -1.70 -5.32 -0.22
CA ILE A 6 -1.56 -4.09 -1.01
C ILE A 6 -1.44 -4.48 -2.48
N THR A 7 -2.38 -4.03 -3.30
CA THR A 7 -2.42 -4.33 -4.73
C THR A 7 -2.34 -3.06 -5.56
N LEU A 8 -1.41 -3.00 -6.52
CA LEU A 8 -1.29 -1.86 -7.44
C LEU A 8 -2.30 -1.95 -8.58
N MET A 9 -3.52 -1.46 -8.37
CA MET A 9 -4.58 -1.51 -9.40
C MET A 9 -4.34 -0.56 -10.57
N ARG A 10 -3.75 0.62 -10.31
CA ARG A 10 -3.56 1.69 -11.30
C ARG A 10 -2.07 1.86 -11.62
N SER A 11 -1.78 2.39 -12.81
CA SER A 11 -0.38 2.62 -13.21
C SER A 11 0.18 3.85 -12.48
N GLY A 12 1.47 3.82 -12.16
CA GLY A 12 2.19 4.93 -11.54
C GLY A 12 2.76 5.98 -12.52
N ILE A 13 2.53 5.84 -13.83
CA ILE A 13 3.19 6.64 -14.89
C ILE A 13 2.95 8.16 -14.78
N GLY A 14 1.89 8.61 -14.11
CA GLY A 14 1.57 10.03 -13.91
C GLY A 14 1.67 10.50 -12.46
N LEU A 15 2.24 9.70 -11.56
CA LEU A 15 2.27 10.05 -10.14
C LEU A 15 3.49 10.89 -9.79
N THR A 16 3.39 11.63 -8.68
CA THR A 16 4.51 12.43 -8.17
C THR A 16 5.72 11.54 -7.85
N LYS A 17 6.93 12.13 -7.84
CA LYS A 17 8.17 11.41 -7.47
C LYS A 17 8.08 10.77 -6.09
N ARG A 18 7.37 11.42 -5.15
CA ARG A 18 7.13 10.90 -3.80
C ARG A 18 6.33 9.59 -3.86
N THR A 19 5.19 9.60 -4.55
CA THR A 19 4.32 8.42 -4.67
C THR A 19 5.02 7.31 -5.46
N GLY A 20 5.75 7.63 -6.53
CA GLY A 20 6.56 6.66 -7.27
C GLY A 20 7.67 6.02 -6.42
N GLY A 21 8.31 6.80 -5.56
CA GLY A 21 9.29 6.30 -4.58
C GLY A 21 8.68 5.29 -3.60
N VAL A 22 7.49 5.58 -3.08
CA VAL A 22 6.75 4.67 -2.19
C VAL A 22 6.40 3.36 -2.90
N LEU A 23 5.90 3.41 -4.13
CA LEU A 23 5.61 2.21 -4.93
C LEU A 23 6.87 1.36 -5.14
N LYS A 24 8.01 1.99 -5.42
CA LYS A 24 9.30 1.31 -5.58
C LYS A 24 9.76 0.66 -4.28
N ALA A 25 9.62 1.34 -3.14
CA ALA A 25 9.98 0.83 -1.82
C ALA A 25 9.10 -0.37 -1.40
N LEU A 26 7.79 -0.32 -1.70
CA LEU A 26 6.87 -1.44 -1.49
C LEU A 26 7.05 -2.57 -2.52
N GLY A 27 7.89 -2.39 -3.54
CA GLY A 27 8.12 -3.39 -4.59
C GLY A 27 7.00 -3.47 -5.66
N LEU A 28 6.07 -2.51 -5.68
CA LEU A 28 4.95 -2.43 -6.62
C LEU A 28 5.38 -1.76 -7.94
N ARG A 29 6.08 -2.52 -8.80
CA ARG A 29 6.57 -2.03 -10.10
C ARG A 29 5.58 -2.22 -11.26
N THR A 30 4.71 -3.22 -11.17
CA THR A 30 3.78 -3.60 -12.24
C THR A 30 2.34 -3.55 -11.75
N ARG A 31 1.40 -3.24 -12.66
CA ARG A 31 -0.04 -3.31 -12.37
C ARG A 31 -0.43 -4.71 -11.90
N MET A 32 -1.42 -4.76 -11.02
CA MET A 32 -1.98 -5.96 -10.39
C MET A 32 -1.00 -6.75 -9.52
N LYS A 33 0.22 -6.25 -9.29
CA LYS A 33 1.13 -6.83 -8.31
C LYS A 33 0.56 -6.66 -6.91
N THR A 34 0.60 -7.74 -6.14
CA THR A 34 0.15 -7.77 -4.74
C THR A 34 1.34 -8.07 -3.83
N VAL A 35 1.45 -7.32 -2.74
CA VAL A 35 2.48 -7.50 -1.70
C VAL A 35 1.79 -7.62 -0.35
N PHE A 36 2.30 -8.52 0.50
CA PHE A 36 1.83 -8.72 1.85
C PHE A 36 2.81 -8.07 2.82
N TYR A 37 2.33 -7.11 3.61
CA TYR A 37 3.14 -6.41 4.61
C TYR A 37 2.62 -6.73 6.01
N PRO A 38 3.47 -7.05 7.00
CA PRO A 38 3.02 -7.36 8.35
C PRO A 38 2.37 -6.13 9.00
N VAL A 39 1.26 -6.33 9.72
CA VAL A 39 0.71 -5.28 10.56
C VAL A 39 1.47 -5.26 11.89
N THR A 40 2.36 -4.30 12.05
CA THR A 40 2.94 -3.96 13.37
C THR A 40 2.08 -2.89 14.04
N PRO A 41 2.04 -2.82 15.39
CA PRO A 41 1.25 -1.82 16.12
C PRO A 41 1.57 -0.38 15.69
N GLU A 42 2.85 -0.06 15.41
CA GLU A 42 3.27 1.25 14.88
C GLU A 42 2.64 1.59 13.50
N VAL A 43 2.44 0.59 12.64
CA VAL A 43 1.83 0.78 11.31
C VAL A 43 0.30 0.82 11.39
N ALA A 44 -0.29 0.14 12.38
CA ALA A 44 -1.73 0.18 12.64
C ALA A 44 -2.18 1.57 13.10
N GLU A 45 -1.39 2.26 13.93
CA GLU A 45 -1.65 3.64 14.36
C GLU A 45 -1.59 4.63 13.19
N LEU A 46 -0.63 4.45 12.26
CA LEU A 46 -0.48 5.30 11.06
C LEU A 46 -1.72 5.30 10.15
N ARG A 47 -2.53 4.22 10.18
CA ARG A 47 -3.75 4.05 9.40
C ARG A 47 -4.93 4.85 9.95
N ALA A 48 -4.98 5.08 11.27
CA ALA A 48 -6.04 5.86 11.89
C ALA A 48 -5.94 7.35 11.50
N GLU A 49 -4.73 7.82 11.21
CA GLU A 49 -4.44 9.24 11.02
C GLU A 49 -4.30 9.68 9.55
N ARG A 50 -3.96 8.77 8.63
CA ARG A 50 -3.69 9.12 7.22
C ARG A 50 -4.65 8.43 6.27
N ARG A 51 -5.71 9.14 5.86
CA ARG A 51 -6.44 8.78 4.63
C ARG A 51 -5.44 8.76 3.47
N PRO A 52 -5.25 7.62 2.78
CA PRO A 52 -4.32 7.57 1.66
C PRO A 52 -4.84 8.41 0.49
N ASP A 53 -3.94 8.98 -0.30
CA ASP A 53 -4.27 9.83 -1.45
C ASP A 53 -5.27 9.14 -2.40
N PRO A 54 -6.19 9.89 -3.04
CA PRO A 54 -7.17 9.32 -3.96
C PRO A 54 -6.49 8.52 -5.08
N GLY A 55 -6.69 7.20 -5.10
CA GLY A 55 -6.02 6.27 -6.01
C GLY A 55 -5.32 5.08 -5.35
N PHE A 56 -5.23 5.08 -4.01
CA PHE A 56 -4.71 3.97 -3.21
C PHE A 56 -5.84 3.35 -2.36
N TYR A 57 -6.10 2.05 -2.55
CA TYR A 57 -7.05 1.30 -1.74
C TYR A 57 -6.27 0.35 -0.83
N MET A 58 -6.30 0.62 0.48
CA MET A 58 -5.67 -0.21 1.50
C MET A 58 -6.73 -1.19 2.02
N GLU A 59 -6.79 -2.39 1.43
CA GLU A 59 -7.78 -3.39 1.83
C GLU A 59 -7.55 -3.86 3.27
N LYS A 60 -8.67 -4.13 3.95
CA LYS A 60 -8.75 -4.64 5.32
C LYS A 60 -7.80 -5.83 5.52
N ALA A 61 -7.28 -5.91 6.75
CA ALA A 61 -6.46 -7.01 7.25
C ALA A 61 -7.02 -8.35 6.75
N ALA A 62 -6.27 -9.01 5.87
CA ALA A 62 -6.63 -10.32 5.40
C ALA A 62 -6.31 -11.31 6.54
N PRO A 63 -7.29 -12.10 7.01
CA PRO A 63 -6.95 -13.25 7.85
C PRO A 63 -6.11 -14.20 6.99
N ARG A 64 -5.01 -14.66 7.56
CA ARG A 64 -4.21 -15.73 6.98
C ARG A 64 -4.53 -17.01 7.72
#